data_AF-A0A932XTB0-F1
#
_entry.id   AF-A0A932XTB0-F1
#
_cell.length_a   1.000
_cell.length_b   1.000
_cell.length_c   1.000
_cell.angle_alpha   90.00
_cell.angle_beta   90.00
_cell.angle_gamma   90.00
#
_symmetry.space_group_name_H-M   'P 1'
#
loop_
_entity.id
_entity.type
_entity.pdbx_description
1 polymer ?
#
loop_
_entity_poly.entity_id
_entity_poly.type
_entity_poly.pdbx_seq_one_letter_code
_entity_poly.pdbx_strand_id
1 'polypeptide(L)'
;MLASLTDFGAELKPERMSKLACKDCGMTYEEFGRTGRLGCANCYQVFEKLLIPLIKRVQRDVRHVGKVPSKASTEVKKTLELRELQDRLRKSIQSETFEEAAKIRDQIQQLEEKLKKGSKKQK
;
A
#
# COMPACT_ATOMS: atom_id res chain seq x y z
N MET A 1 12.58 17.03 23.30
CA MET A 1 12.22 15.65 23.68
C MET A 1 11.54 15.01 22.47
N LEU A 2 12.24 14.17 21.71
CA LEU A 2 11.67 13.48 20.55
C LEU A 2 10.69 12.43 21.07
N ALA A 3 9.39 12.70 20.92
CA ALA A 3 8.32 11.80 21.34
C ALA A 3 8.53 10.40 20.74
N SER A 4 8.42 9.37 21.58
CA SER A 4 8.61 7.97 21.19
C SER A 4 7.62 7.60 20.09
N LEU A 5 8.12 7.22 18.91
CA LEU A 5 7.26 6.91 17.76
C LEU A 5 6.43 5.61 17.96
N THR A 6 6.76 4.85 18.99
CA THR A 6 6.11 3.58 19.34
C THR A 6 4.71 3.72 19.93
N ASP A 7 4.35 4.88 20.46
CA ASP A 7 3.03 5.11 21.08
C ASP A 7 1.96 5.46 20.03
N PHE A 8 2.35 5.58 18.76
CA PHE A 8 1.47 5.99 17.67
C PHE A 8 0.70 4.81 17.03
N GLY A 9 -0.17 4.17 17.82
CA GLY A 9 -1.34 3.46 17.30
C GLY A 9 -1.10 2.08 16.67
N ALA A 10 -0.52 1.16 17.45
CA ALA A 10 -0.53 -0.25 17.10
C ALA A 10 -1.68 -0.98 17.85
N GLU A 11 -2.58 -1.64 17.11
CA GLU A 11 -3.53 -2.63 17.66
C GLU A 11 -2.85 -3.98 17.96
N LEU A 12 -1.52 -4.05 17.77
CA LEU A 12 -0.73 -5.23 18.06
C LEU A 12 -0.34 -5.24 19.54
N LYS A 13 -0.55 -6.39 20.19
CA LYS A 13 -0.11 -6.59 21.58
C LYS A 13 1.40 -6.31 21.69
N PRO A 14 1.85 -5.57 22.73
CA PRO A 14 3.25 -5.15 22.88
C PRO A 14 4.23 -6.34 22.87
N GLU A 15 3.81 -7.49 23.40
CA GLU A 15 4.57 -8.76 23.38
C GLU A 15 4.91 -9.29 21.97
N ARG A 16 4.07 -8.98 20.98
CA ARG A 16 4.29 -9.38 19.58
C ARG A 16 5.14 -8.36 18.83
N MET A 17 5.07 -7.09 19.23
CA MET A 17 5.83 -6.00 18.63
C MET A 17 7.32 -6.11 18.99
N SER A 18 7.64 -6.50 20.23
CA SER A 18 9.03 -6.66 20.69
C SER A 18 9.78 -7.82 20.01
N LYS A 19 9.06 -8.79 19.41
CA LYS A 19 9.64 -9.94 18.70
C LYS A 19 9.76 -9.75 17.18
N LEU A 20 9.30 -8.62 16.65
CA LEU A 20 9.25 -8.38 15.22
C LEU A 20 10.58 -7.81 14.73
N ALA A 21 11.32 -8.60 13.96
CA ALA A 21 12.63 -8.24 13.41
C ALA A 21 12.69 -8.51 11.90
N CYS A 22 13.35 -7.64 11.16
CA CYS A 22 13.62 -7.80 9.75
C CYS A 22 14.71 -8.86 9.55
N LYS A 23 14.44 -9.88 8.71
CA LYS A 23 15.42 -10.95 8.45
C LYS A 23 16.61 -10.49 7.61
N ASP A 24 16.46 -9.42 6.83
CA ASP A 24 17.49 -8.98 5.88
C ASP A 24 18.54 -8.07 6.53
N CYS A 25 18.12 -7.21 7.47
CA CYS A 25 19.02 -6.25 8.12
C CYS A 25 19.03 -6.35 9.66
N GLY A 26 18.26 -7.25 10.25
CA GLY A 26 18.19 -7.45 11.70
C GLY A 26 17.39 -6.40 12.48
N MET A 27 17.00 -5.28 11.84
CA MET A 27 16.28 -4.18 12.49
C MET A 27 15.02 -4.69 13.20
N THR A 28 14.85 -4.32 14.47
CA THR A 28 13.66 -4.60 15.26
C THR A 28 12.67 -3.42 15.21
N TYR A 29 11.40 -3.70 15.51
CA TYR A 29 10.41 -2.62 15.59
C TYR A 29 10.71 -1.62 16.73
N GLU A 30 11.30 -2.08 17.82
CA GLU A 30 11.68 -1.21 18.95
C GLU A 30 12.79 -0.22 18.54
N GLU A 31 13.80 -0.69 17.82
CA GLU A 31 14.87 0.18 17.28
C GLU A 31 14.32 1.19 16.28
N PHE A 32 13.40 0.78 15.40
CA PHE A 32 12.67 1.72 14.53
C PHE A 32 11.92 2.78 15.36
N GLY A 33 11.25 2.38 16.43
CA GLY A 33 10.52 3.28 17.31
C GLY A 33 11.37 4.35 17.99
N ARG A 34 12.62 4.01 18.33
CA ARG A 34 13.59 4.93 18.94
C ARG A 34 14.26 5.85 17.91
N THR A 35 14.59 5.32 16.73
CA THR A 35 15.37 6.03 15.71
C THR A 35 14.51 6.78 14.70
N GLY A 36 13.26 6.35 14.51
CA GLY A 36 12.34 6.83 13.49
C GLY A 36 12.74 6.47 12.05
N ARG A 37 13.73 5.59 11.85
CA ARG A 37 14.27 5.23 10.53
C ARG A 37 14.21 3.74 10.30
N LEU A 38 13.89 3.33 9.07
CA LEU A 38 13.91 1.93 8.66
C LEU A 38 15.29 1.54 8.14
N GLY A 39 15.70 0.29 8.37
CA GLY A 39 17.05 -0.18 8.04
C GLY A 39 17.24 -0.60 6.58
N CYS A 40 16.24 -1.21 5.95
CA CYS A 40 16.28 -1.61 4.53
C CYS A 40 14.88 -1.59 3.90
N ALA A 41 14.80 -1.89 2.60
CA ALA A 41 13.53 -1.92 1.86
C ALA A 41 12.53 -2.96 2.42
N ASN A 42 13.02 -4.14 2.85
CA ASN A 42 12.16 -5.20 3.37
C ASN A 42 11.51 -4.82 4.72
N CYS A 43 12.08 -3.87 5.47
CA CYS A 43 11.46 -3.38 6.70
C CYS A 43 10.05 -2.80 6.47
N TYR A 44 9.77 -2.24 5.29
CA TYR A 44 8.42 -1.76 4.95
C TYR A 44 7.39 -2.89 4.88
N GLN A 45 7.80 -4.09 4.45
CA GLN A 45 6.93 -5.26 4.37
C GLN A 45 6.78 -5.91 5.74
N VAL A 46 7.89 -6.13 6.44
CA VAL A 46 7.91 -6.78 7.76
C VAL A 46 7.07 -6.00 8.78
N PHE A 47 7.15 -4.67 8.74
CA PHE A 47 6.45 -3.80 9.68
C PHE A 47 5.16 -3.20 9.10
N GLU A 48 4.68 -3.68 7.95
CA GLU A 48 3.55 -3.09 7.22
C GLU A 48 2.33 -2.81 8.12
N LYS A 49 1.92 -3.82 8.90
CA LYS A 49 0.74 -3.72 9.79
C LYS A 49 0.88 -2.64 10.86
N LEU A 50 2.11 -2.30 11.23
CA LEU A 50 2.43 -1.26 12.21
C LEU A 50 2.65 0.10 11.53
N LEU A 51 3.22 0.10 10.33
CA LEU A 51 3.49 1.31 9.56
C LEU A 51 2.22 1.91 8.96
N ILE A 52 1.27 1.10 8.48
CA ILE A 52 0.03 1.60 7.84
C ILE A 52 -0.74 2.58 8.74
N PRO A 53 -1.06 2.25 10.01
CA PRO A 53 -1.75 3.19 10.91
C PRO A 53 -0.93 4.46 11.17
N LEU A 54 0.38 4.32 11.35
CA LEU A 54 1.30 5.43 11.61
C LEU A 54 1.37 6.39 10.40
N ILE A 55 1.58 5.85 9.21
CA ILE A 55 1.62 6.60 7.94
C ILE A 55 0.28 7.30 7.74
N LYS A 56 -0.85 6.61 7.94
CA LYS A 56 -2.19 7.21 7.80
C LYS A 56 -2.38 8.39 8.74
N ARG A 57 -1.83 8.35 9.95
CA ARG A 57 -1.95 9.47 10.91
C ARG A 57 -1.09 10.67 10.50
N VAL A 58 0.13 10.44 10.03
CA VAL A 58 1.06 11.50 9.62
C VAL A 58 0.65 12.13 8.28
N GLN A 59 0.27 11.30 7.31
CA GLN A 59 -0.02 11.70 5.92
C GLN A 59 -1.51 11.81 5.63
N ARG A 60 -2.39 11.59 6.62
CA ARG A 60 -3.87 11.51 6.54
C ARG A 60 -4.42 10.32 5.73
N ASP A 61 -3.73 9.90 4.68
CA ASP A 61 -4.02 8.70 3.90
C ASP A 61 -2.72 7.93 3.65
N VAL A 62 -2.84 6.62 3.42
CA VAL A 62 -1.74 5.76 2.96
C VAL A 62 -1.64 5.75 1.44
N ARG A 63 -2.62 6.35 0.75
CA ARG A 63 -2.67 6.47 -0.70
C ARG A 63 -2.48 7.91 -1.14
N HIS A 64 -1.62 8.10 -2.15
CA HIS A 64 -1.56 9.37 -2.85
C HIS A 64 -2.77 9.49 -3.78
N VAL A 65 -3.68 10.41 -3.47
CA VAL A 65 -4.89 10.72 -4.26
C VAL A 65 -4.77 12.05 -5.02
N GLY A 66 -3.55 12.60 -5.11
CA GLY A 66 -3.28 13.92 -5.67
C GLY A 66 -2.71 13.88 -7.10
N LYS A 67 -2.02 14.98 -7.46
CA LYS A 67 -1.41 15.15 -8.78
C LYS A 67 -0.47 13.98 -9.12
N VAL A 68 -0.65 13.43 -10.30
CA VAL A 68 0.26 12.44 -10.89
C VAL A 68 1.15 13.20 -11.89
N PRO A 69 2.48 13.14 -11.77
CA PRO A 69 3.37 13.80 -12.72
C PRO A 69 3.10 13.33 -14.17
N SER A 70 3.18 14.24 -15.13
CA SER A 70 2.98 13.90 -16.55
C SER A 70 3.96 12.83 -17.05
N LYS A 71 5.19 12.85 -16.51
CA LYS A 71 6.27 11.89 -16.75
C LYS A 71 6.21 10.62 -15.88
N ALA A 72 5.13 10.40 -15.13
CA ALA A 72 4.95 9.13 -14.42
C ALA A 72 4.98 7.96 -15.41
N SER A 73 5.58 6.83 -14.98
CA SER A 73 5.71 5.66 -15.84
C SER A 73 4.34 5.16 -16.29
N THR A 74 4.28 4.54 -17.48
CA THR A 74 3.05 3.93 -18.00
C THR A 74 2.48 2.91 -17.02
N GLU A 75 3.34 2.21 -16.28
CA GLU A 75 2.93 1.27 -15.23
C GLU A 75 2.26 1.97 -14.04
N VAL A 76 2.80 3.10 -13.58
CA VAL A 76 2.14 3.92 -12.53
C VAL A 76 0.77 4.40 -13.01
N LYS A 77 0.64 4.84 -14.26
CA LYS A 77 -0.66 5.28 -14.80
C LYS A 77 -1.67 4.13 -14.87
N LYS A 78 -1.27 2.96 -15.38
CA LYS A 78 -2.13 1.77 -15.46
C LYS A 78 -2.52 1.22 -14.08
N THR A 79 -1.61 1.26 -13.10
CA THR A 79 -1.93 0.82 -11.73
C THR A 79 -2.90 1.78 -11.05
N LEU A 80 -2.85 3.08 -11.34
CA LEU A 80 -3.86 4.04 -10.90
C LEU A 80 -5.21 3.80 -11.57
N GLU A 81 -5.24 3.61 -12.88
CA GLU A 81 -6.46 3.29 -13.63
C GLU A 81 -7.13 2.01 -13.12
N LEU A 82 -6.34 0.97 -12.87
CA LEU A 82 -6.84 -0.29 -12.28
C LEU A 82 -7.51 -0.07 -10.93
N ARG A 83 -6.91 0.77 -10.07
CA ARG A 83 -7.47 1.11 -8.76
C ARG A 83 -8.78 1.89 -8.89
N GLU A 84 -8.84 2.86 -9.81
CA GLU A 84 -10.07 3.61 -10.07
C GLU A 84 -11.21 2.69 -10.54
N LEU A 85 -10.91 1.73 -11.44
CA LEU A 85 -11.88 0.73 -11.86
C LEU A 85 -12.34 -0.16 -10.70
N GLN A 86 -11.44 -0.58 -9.82
CA GLN A 86 -11.80 -1.37 -8.61
C GLN A 86 -12.68 -0.57 -7.64
N ASP A 87 -12.43 0.72 -7.46
CA ASP A 87 -13.27 1.60 -6.63
C ASP A 87 -14.65 1.81 -7.28
N ARG A 88 -14.71 2.00 -8.60
CA ARG A 88 -15.97 2.10 -9.35
C ARG A 88 -16.77 0.80 -9.29
N LEU A 89 -16.12 -0.35 -9.45
CA LEU A 89 -16.78 -1.66 -9.35
C LEU A 89 -17.45 -1.84 -7.99
N ARG A 90 -16.75 -1.50 -6.90
CA ARG A 90 -17.31 -1.56 -5.54
C ARG A 90 -18.54 -0.66 -5.40
N LYS A 91 -18.50 0.55 -5.96
CA LYS A 91 -19.65 1.47 -5.95
C LYS A 91 -20.83 0.91 -6.74
N SER A 92 -20.61 0.42 -7.96
CA SER A 92 -21.68 -0.15 -8.80
C SER A 92 -22.34 -1.37 -8.16
N ILE A 93 -21.57 -2.22 -7.46
CA ILE A 93 -22.13 -3.34 -6.67
C ILE A 93 -22.98 -2.80 -5.51
N GLN A 94 -22.48 -1.79 -4.78
CA GLN A 94 -23.21 -1.19 -3.66
C GLN A 94 -24.50 -0.49 -4.10
N SER A 95 -24.53 0.07 -5.31
CA SER A 95 -25.72 0.70 -5.90
C SER A 95 -26.57 -0.25 -6.74
N GLU A 96 -26.30 -1.56 -6.69
CA GLU A 96 -27.03 -2.61 -7.43
C GLU A 96 -27.08 -2.40 -8.96
N THR A 97 -26.13 -1.65 -9.53
CA THR A 97 -26.00 -1.45 -10.98
C THR A 97 -25.16 -2.57 -11.61
N PHE A 98 -25.73 -3.79 -11.63
CA PHE A 98 -25.01 -5.00 -12.03
C PHE A 98 -24.51 -5.00 -13.48
N GLU A 99 -25.22 -4.33 -14.40
CA GLU A 99 -24.78 -4.21 -15.80
C GLU A 99 -23.47 -3.40 -15.90
N GLU A 100 -23.37 -2.29 -15.16
CA GLU A 100 -22.16 -1.48 -15.10
C GLU A 100 -21.03 -2.23 -14.40
N ALA A 101 -21.34 -2.94 -13.31
CA ALA A 101 -20.38 -3.77 -12.60
C ALA A 101 -19.77 -4.85 -13.52
N ALA A 102 -20.58 -5.49 -14.37
CA ALA A 102 -20.10 -6.45 -15.36
C ALA A 102 -19.12 -5.80 -16.37
N LYS A 103 -19.49 -4.64 -16.93
CA LYS A 103 -18.61 -3.89 -17.85
C LYS A 103 -17.28 -3.51 -17.19
N ILE A 104 -17.32 -3.01 -15.96
CA ILE A 104 -16.13 -2.62 -15.21
C ILE A 104 -15.25 -3.83 -14.90
N ARG A 105 -15.84 -4.97 -14.52
CA ARG A 105 -15.09 -6.21 -14.28
C ARG A 105 -14.32 -6.66 -15.53
N ASP A 106 -14.94 -6.60 -16.70
CA ASP A 106 -14.29 -6.98 -17.95
C ASP A 106 -13.15 -5.99 -18.30
N GLN A 107 -13.33 -4.69 -18.03
CA GLN A 107 -12.27 -3.69 -18.18
C GLN A 107 -11.07 -3.96 -17.24
N ILE A 108 -11.33 -4.31 -15.98
CA ILE A 108 -10.30 -4.69 -15.00
C ILE A 108 -9.49 -5.87 -15.54
N GLN A 109 -10.17 -6.93 -16.01
CA GLN A 109 -9.51 -8.12 -16.53
C GLN A 109 -8.61 -7.80 -17.73
N GLN A 110 -9.10 -7.01 -18.69
CA GLN A 110 -8.30 -6.60 -19.85
C GLN A 110 -7.06 -5.78 -19.46
N LEU A 111 -7.19 -4.90 -18.47
CA LEU A 111 -6.08 -4.06 -18.01
C LEU A 111 -5.02 -4.90 -17.25
N GLU A 112 -5.46 -5.83 -16.41
CA GLU A 112 -4.57 -6.77 -15.70
C GLU A 112 -3.80 -7.67 -16.67
N GLU A 113 -4.44 -8.16 -17.73
CA GLU A 113 -3.77 -8.92 -18.78
C GLU A 113 -2.69 -8.09 -19.48
N LYS A 114 -2.98 -6.82 -19.80
CA LYS A 114 -2.02 -5.90 -20.41
C LYS A 114 -0.82 -5.64 -19.47
N LEU A 115 -1.04 -5.56 -18.17
CA LEU A 115 0.02 -5.41 -17.16
C LEU A 115 0.90 -6.68 -17.07
N LYS A 116 0.30 -7.87 -17.08
CA LYS A 116 1.02 -9.16 -17.10
C LYS A 116 1.83 -9.36 -18.39
N LYS A 117 1.33 -8.89 -19.54
CA LYS A 117 2.04 -8.95 -20.82
C LYS A 117 3.23 -7.98 -20.89
N GLY A 118 3.14 -6.83 -20.22
CA GLY A 118 4.23 -5.85 -20.13
C GLY A 118 5.42 -6.33 -19.30
N SER A 119 5.17 -7.00 -18.18
CA SER A 119 6.19 -7.56 -17.29
C SER A 119 6.94 -8.76 -17.87
N LYS A 120 6.34 -9.49 -18.83
CA LYS A 120 7.01 -10.59 -19.56
C LYS A 120 7.98 -10.13 -20.67
N LYS A 121 7.95 -8.87 -21.08
CA LYS A 121 8.79 -8.33 -22.16
C LYS A 121 10.15 -7.78 -21.68
N GLN A 122 10.42 -7.83 -20.38
CA GLN A 122 11.64 -7.30 -19.75
C GLN A 122 12.54 -8.40 -19.15
N LYS A 123 12.42 -9.65 -19.64
CA LYS A 123 13.32 -10.74 -19.25
C LYS A 123 13.99 -11.33 -20.49
#